data_AF-A0A447UXB6-F1
#
_entry.id   AF-A0A447UXB6-F1
#
_cell.length_a   1.000
_cell.length_b   1.000
_cell.length_c   1.000
_cell.angle_alpha   90.00
_cell.angle_beta   90.00
_cell.angle_gamma   90.00
#
_symmetry.space_group_name_H-M   'P 1'
#
loop_
_entity.id
_entity.type
_entity.pdbx_description
1 polymer ?
#
loop_
_entity_poly.entity_id
_entity_poly.type
_entity_poly.pdbx_seq_one_letter_code
_entity_poly.pdbx_strand_id
1 'polypeptide(L)'
;MNLSTKQKQHLKGLAHPLKPVVLLGNNGLTEGVLAEIEQALEHHELIKVKIATEDRETKTLIVDAIVRETGACNVQVIGKTLVLYRPSKERKISLPK
;
A
#
# COMPACT_ATOMS: atom_id res chain seq x y z
N MET A 1 -6.81 -11.35 -0.56
CA MET A 1 -8.11 -10.81 -0.09
C MET A 1 -8.69 -9.93 -1.19
N ASN A 2 -10.00 -10.00 -1.47
CA ASN A 2 -10.65 -9.15 -2.48
C ASN A 2 -11.51 -8.10 -1.79
N LEU A 3 -11.18 -6.82 -1.99
CA LEU A 3 -11.95 -5.69 -1.47
C LEU A 3 -13.09 -5.34 -2.43
N SER A 4 -14.30 -5.15 -1.89
CA SER A 4 -15.44 -4.65 -2.67
C SER A 4 -15.21 -3.20 -3.12
N THR A 5 -15.95 -2.74 -4.14
CA THR A 5 -15.88 -1.34 -4.59
C THR A 5 -16.18 -0.35 -3.47
N LYS A 6 -17.15 -0.66 -2.59
CA LYS A 6 -17.49 0.16 -1.42
C LYS A 6 -16.34 0.23 -0.42
N GLN A 7 -15.71 -0.92 -0.13
CA GLN A 7 -14.56 -0.99 0.77
C GLN A 7 -13.36 -0.22 0.22
N LYS A 8 -13.05 -0.38 -1.07
CA LYS A 8 -12.01 0.42 -1.73
C LYS A 8 -12.30 1.92 -1.65
N GLN A 9 -13.55 2.34 -1.89
CA GLN A 9 -13.90 3.76 -1.81
C GLN A 9 -13.74 4.32 -0.39
N HIS A 10 -14.15 3.56 0.62
CA HIS A 10 -13.95 3.93 2.02
C HIS A 10 -12.46 4.09 2.37
N LEU A 11 -11.64 3.10 2.00
CA LEU A 11 -10.19 3.12 2.22
C LEU A 11 -9.50 4.26 1.46
N LYS A 12 -9.95 4.62 0.26
CA LYS A 12 -9.45 5.80 -0.47
C LYS A 12 -9.74 7.09 0.29
N GLY A 13 -10.94 7.23 0.87
CA GLY A 13 -11.30 8.36 1.72
C GLY A 13 -10.41 8.47 2.94
N LEU A 14 -10.21 7.36 3.67
CA LEU A 14 -9.32 7.31 4.82
C LEU A 14 -7.86 7.58 4.45
N ALA A 15 -7.41 7.10 3.28
CA ALA A 15 -6.06 7.31 2.81
C ALA A 15 -5.80 8.76 2.40
N HIS A 16 -6.80 9.52 1.93
CA HIS A 16 -6.62 10.87 1.39
C HIS A 16 -5.72 11.79 2.25
N PRO A 17 -5.99 12.00 3.55
CA PRO A 17 -5.17 12.86 4.41
C PRO A 17 -3.81 12.26 4.81
N LEU A 18 -3.57 10.96 4.59
CA LEU A 18 -2.34 10.31 5.03
C LEU A 18 -1.14 10.80 4.21
N LYS A 19 0.01 10.94 4.87
CA LYS A 19 1.30 11.11 4.19
C LYS A 19 1.91 9.73 3.88
N PRO A 20 2.72 9.60 2.81
CA PRO A 20 3.51 8.39 2.61
C PRO A 20 4.40 8.11 3.82
N VAL A 21 4.35 6.88 4.31
CA VAL A 21 5.15 6.42 5.45
C VAL A 21 6.37 5.60 5.01
N VAL A 22 6.33 5.08 3.77
CA VAL A 22 7.48 4.42 3.14
C VAL A 22 7.83 5.10 1.81
N LEU A 23 9.12 5.24 1.54
CA LEU A 23 9.68 5.89 0.36
C LEU A 23 10.61 4.90 -0.36
N LEU A 24 10.22 4.48 -1.57
CA LEU A 24 11.14 3.76 -2.46
C LEU A 24 12.04 4.78 -3.16
N GLY A 25 13.34 4.67 -2.90
CA GLY A 25 14.38 5.39 -3.63
C GLY A 25 14.70 4.74 -4.98
N ASN A 26 15.81 5.18 -5.59
CA ASN A 26 16.22 4.74 -6.93
C ASN A 26 16.62 3.26 -7.01
N ASN A 27 16.95 2.64 -5.88
CA ASN A 27 17.30 1.22 -5.79
C ASN A 27 16.07 0.29 -5.86
N GLY A 28 14.86 0.85 -5.99
CA GLY A 28 13.63 0.08 -6.13
C GLY A 28 13.20 -0.62 -4.84
N LEU A 29 12.58 -1.79 -5.01
CA LEU A 29 12.10 -2.61 -3.89
C LEU A 29 13.24 -3.50 -3.37
N THR A 30 13.85 -3.09 -2.26
CA THR A 30 14.87 -3.87 -1.55
C THR A 30 14.25 -4.62 -0.37
N GLU A 31 14.98 -5.59 0.19
CA GLU A 31 14.54 -6.31 1.40
C GLU A 31 14.28 -5.37 2.59
N GLY A 32 15.12 -4.34 2.77
CA GLY A 32 14.92 -3.35 3.83
C GLY A 32 13.62 -2.56 3.67
N VAL A 33 13.33 -2.12 2.43
CA VAL A 33 12.06 -1.43 2.14
C VAL A 33 10.88 -2.37 2.31
N LEU A 34 11.00 -3.64 1.91
CA LEU A 34 9.94 -4.62 2.12
C LEU A 34 9.65 -4.83 3.62
N ALA A 35 10.70 -4.92 4.45
CA ALA A 35 10.55 -5.01 5.91
C ALA A 35 9.87 -3.76 6.51
N GLU A 36 10.19 -2.57 6.01
CA GLU A 36 9.50 -1.32 6.42
C GLU A 36 8.02 -1.34 6.04
N ILE A 37 7.67 -1.81 4.83
CA ILE A 37 6.28 -1.96 4.39
C ILE A 37 5.53 -2.92 5.31
N GLU A 38 6.13 -4.07 5.63
CA GLU A 38 5.57 -5.06 6.55
C GLU A 38 5.27 -4.47 7.93
N GLN A 39 6.24 -3.78 8.52
CA GLN A 39 6.06 -3.11 9.81
C GLN A 39 4.97 -2.04 9.75
N ALA A 40 4.97 -1.21 8.70
CA ALA A 40 3.97 -0.17 8.54
C ALA A 40 2.55 -0.74 8.36
N LEU A 41 2.40 -1.85 7.61
CA LEU A 41 1.12 -2.54 7.45
C LEU A 41 0.61 -3.12 8.78
N GLU A 42 1.47 -3.73 9.59
CA GLU A 42 1.05 -4.27 10.89
C GLU A 42 0.57 -3.16 11.85
N HIS A 43 1.24 -2.00 11.83
CA HIS A 43 0.94 -0.90 12.73
C HIS A 43 -0.26 -0.05 12.28
N HIS A 44 -0.45 0.15 10.97
CA HIS A 44 -1.42 1.12 10.47
C HIS A 44 -2.57 0.49 9.68
N GLU A 45 -2.44 -0.76 9.24
CA GLU A 45 -3.31 -1.47 8.29
C GLU A 45 -3.43 -0.83 6.90
N LEU A 46 -3.58 0.50 6.83
CA LEU A 46 -3.69 1.32 5.63
C LEU A 46 -2.49 2.27 5.54
N ILE A 47 -1.69 2.12 4.48
CA ILE A 47 -0.48 2.93 4.29
C ILE A 47 -0.38 3.51 2.89
N LYS A 48 0.41 4.57 2.77
CA LYS A 48 0.89 5.12 1.50
C LYS A 48 2.37 4.84 1.33
N VAL A 49 2.73 4.30 0.18
CA VAL A 49 4.10 4.07 -0.25
C VAL A 49 4.37 4.97 -1.46
N LYS A 50 5.44 5.77 -1.42
CA LYS A 50 5.84 6.61 -2.54
C LYS A 50 6.89 5.87 -3.37
N ILE A 51 6.61 5.66 -4.65
CA ILE A 51 7.48 4.98 -5.61
C ILE A 51 8.12 6.05 -6.51
N ALA A 52 9.41 6.30 -6.35
CA ALA A 52 10.13 7.35 -7.07
C ALA A 52 10.50 6.98 -8.53
N THR A 53 9.61 6.30 -9.25
CA THR A 53 9.80 5.99 -10.69
C THR A 53 8.75 6.69 -11.55
N GLU A 54 9.17 7.20 -12.71
CA GLU A 54 8.28 7.70 -13.76
C GLU A 54 7.85 6.57 -14.72
N ASP A 55 8.63 5.48 -14.78
CA ASP A 55 8.34 4.39 -15.70
C ASP A 55 7.13 3.57 -15.24
N ARG A 56 6.16 3.41 -16.15
CA ARG A 56 4.87 2.78 -15.86
C ARG A 56 5.01 1.27 -15.70
N GLU A 57 5.86 0.63 -16.50
CA GLU A 57 6.05 -0.82 -16.46
C GLU A 57 6.77 -1.22 -15.17
N THR A 58 7.89 -0.57 -14.87
CA THR A 58 8.61 -0.72 -13.60
C THR A 58 7.72 -0.49 -12.40
N LYS A 59 6.88 0.57 -12.42
CA LYS A 59 5.94 0.83 -11.33
C LYS A 59 4.94 -0.31 -11.15
N THR A 60 4.44 -0.88 -12.24
CA THR A 60 3.48 -2.00 -12.19
C THR A 60 4.14 -3.23 -11.58
N LEU A 61 5.36 -3.57 -12.02
CA LEU A 61 6.14 -4.67 -11.47
C LEU A 61 6.44 -4.50 -9.97
N ILE A 62 6.78 -3.29 -9.54
CA ILE A 62 7.00 -2.97 -8.11
C ILE A 62 5.71 -3.16 -7.31
N VAL A 63 4.58 -2.63 -7.80
CA VAL A 63 3.29 -2.76 -7.13
C VAL A 63 2.90 -4.23 -6.98
N ASP A 64 3.04 -5.01 -8.06
CA ASP A 64 2.71 -6.44 -8.07
C ASP A 64 3.62 -7.23 -7.15
N ALA A 65 4.92 -6.91 -7.11
CA ALA A 65 5.87 -7.51 -6.18
C ALA A 65 5.48 -7.21 -4.73
N ILE A 66 5.22 -5.95 -4.37
CA ILE A 66 4.82 -5.59 -2.99
C ILE A 66 3.54 -6.33 -2.58
N VAL A 67 2.53 -6.37 -3.45
CA VAL A 67 1.27 -7.07 -3.19
C VAL A 67 1.49 -8.57 -2.98
N ARG A 68 2.34 -9.19 -3.80
CA ARG A 68 2.66 -10.62 -3.70
C ARG A 68 3.40 -10.94 -2.40
N GLU A 69 4.46 -10.20 -2.08
CA GLU A 69 5.29 -10.47 -0.91
C GLU A 69 4.55 -10.18 0.40
N THR A 70 3.72 -9.12 0.43
CA THR A 70 3.04 -8.70 1.67
C THR A 70 1.64 -9.31 1.85
N GLY A 71 1.04 -9.84 0.78
CA GLY A 71 -0.37 -10.23 0.77
C GLY A 71 -1.35 -9.06 0.97
N ALA A 72 -0.87 -7.81 0.94
CA ALA A 72 -1.71 -6.63 1.07
C ALA A 72 -2.56 -6.40 -0.19
N CYS A 73 -3.69 -5.73 -0.03
CA CYS A 73 -4.52 -5.31 -1.14
C CYS A 73 -4.06 -3.97 -1.70
N ASN A 74 -3.85 -3.90 -3.02
CA ASN A 74 -3.76 -2.63 -3.73
C ASN A 74 -5.13 -1.92 -3.73
N VAL A 75 -5.22 -0.82 -2.98
CA VAL A 75 -6.43 0.02 -2.90
C VAL A 75 -6.47 1.00 -4.07
N GLN A 76 -5.34 1.66 -4.34
CA GLN A 76 -5.21 2.67 -5.39
C GLN A 76 -3.75 2.96 -5.71
N VAL A 77 -3.48 3.29 -6.97
CA VAL A 77 -2.24 3.95 -7.40
C VAL A 77 -2.59 5.34 -7.96
N ILE A 78 -1.99 6.40 -7.41
CA ILE A 78 -2.18 7.79 -7.83
C ILE A 78 -0.80 8.40 -8.10
N GLY A 79 -0.47 8.65 -9.37
CA GLY A 79 0.85 9.14 -9.76
C GLY A 79 1.97 8.22 -9.29
N LYS A 80 2.76 8.71 -8.32
CA LYS A 80 3.85 7.99 -7.64
C LYS A 80 3.47 7.40 -6.29
N THR A 81 2.21 7.46 -5.88
CA THR A 81 1.75 6.97 -4.58
C THR A 81 0.94 5.70 -4.74
N LEU A 82 1.35 4.65 -4.05
CA LEU A 82 0.62 3.40 -3.89
C LEU A 82 -0.07 3.40 -2.52
N VAL A 83 -1.35 3.06 -2.50
CA VAL A 83 -2.15 2.88 -1.28
C VAL A 83 -2.38 1.39 -1.06
N LEU A 84 -1.92 0.88 0.08
CA LEU A 84 -2.03 -0.53 0.46
C LEU A 84 -2.88 -0.68 1.69
N TYR A 85 -3.64 -1.78 1.74
CA TYR A 85 -4.39 -2.17 2.92
C TYR A 85 -4.18 -3.65 3.25
N ARG A 86 -3.87 -3.96 4.51
CA ARG A 86 -3.88 -5.32 5.05
C ARG A 86 -4.48 -5.28 6.47
N PRO A 87 -5.53 -6.05 6.77
CA PRO A 87 -6.03 -6.13 8.14
C PRO A 87 -4.95 -6.73 9.05
N SER A 88 -4.76 -6.14 10.22
CA SER A 88 -3.88 -6.69 11.25
C SER A 88 -4.67 -7.63 12.17
N LYS A 89 -3.96 -8.29 13.11
CA LYS A 89 -4.59 -9.16 14.11
C LYS A 89 -5.55 -8.38 15.01
N GLU A 90 -5.17 -7.16 15.36
CA GLU A 90 -5.97 -6.22 16.14
C GLU A 90 -6.55 -5.15 15.21
N ARG A 91 -7.74 -5.42 14.67
CA ARG A 91 -8.38 -4.55 13.65
C ARG A 91 -8.54 -3.12 14.14
N LYS A 92 -7.95 -2.16 13.42
CA LYS A 92 -8.03 -0.72 13.69
C LYS A 92 -9.04 -0.03 12.78
N ILE A 93 -9.21 -0.52 11.56
CA ILE A 93 -10.09 0.02 10.54
C ILE A 93 -11.30 -0.90 10.36
N SER A 94 -12.49 -0.35 10.57
CA SER A 94 -13.75 -1.05 10.29
C SER A 94 -14.14 -0.86 8.82
N LEU A 95 -14.24 -1.96 8.07
CA LEU A 95 -14.67 -1.92 6.68
C LEU A 95 -16.20 -1.93 6.56
N PRO A 96 -16.78 -1.16 5.62
CA PRO A 96 -18.21 -1.24 5.33
C PRO A 96 -18.58 -2.60 4.73
N LYS A 97 -19.84 -3.01 4.99
CA LYS A 97 -20.45 -4.21 4.40
C LYS A 97 -20.75 -4.00 2.90
#